data_AF-A0A9N8HNT0-F1
#
_entry.id   AF-A0A9N8HNT0-F1
#
_cell.length_a   1.000
_cell.length_b   1.000
_cell.length_c   1.000
_cell.angle_alpha   90.00
_cell.angle_beta   90.00
_cell.angle_gamma   90.00
#
_symmetry.space_group_name_H-M   'P 1'
#
loop_
_entity.id
_entity.type
_entity.pdbx_description
1 polymer ?
#
loop_
_entity_poly.entity_id
_entity_poly.type
_entity_poly.pdbx_seq_one_letter_code
_entity_poly.pdbx_strand_id
1 'polypeptide(L)'
;MATFVASDHFTTSTLTPISMDDKPNYNTLKVLHQEINANAMAISSTLGGGHYGHLALVLPAATFIALPDAIAWVNPAHPGPNPVHAGTATAAQITETNRLFAAHELRFLFYKETQNALKKQLLEAVPDTFTKILKHEMYGYAQVTVLAILTHLDTTYGTVHADDLEDNWDQMHAAWSPTQPIEDLYNQIKDAQKFARDHDAITDKMAVRAAIKNLTKSGVFMDADKIQKRIHESATGCAIAVQT
;
A
#
# COMPACT_ATOMS: atom_id res chain seq x y z
N MET A 1 -17.90 27.23 -12.83
CA MET A 1 -17.62 26.32 -11.71
C MET A 1 -16.18 25.86 -11.86
N ALA A 2 -15.41 25.80 -10.77
CA ALA A 2 -14.07 25.21 -10.84
C ALA A 2 -14.21 23.72 -11.21
N THR A 3 -13.51 23.29 -12.26
CA THR A 3 -13.49 21.89 -12.66
C THR A 3 -12.78 21.09 -11.57
N PHE A 4 -13.41 20.04 -11.04
CA PHE A 4 -12.77 19.14 -10.09
C PHE A 4 -11.67 18.36 -10.81
N VAL A 5 -10.45 18.40 -10.27
CA VAL A 5 -9.29 17.65 -10.77
C VAL A 5 -8.83 16.72 -9.67
N ALA A 6 -9.07 15.42 -9.85
CA ALA A 6 -8.78 14.41 -8.82
C ALA A 6 -7.31 14.43 -8.36
N SER A 7 -6.36 14.67 -9.27
CA SER A 7 -4.93 14.67 -8.97
C SER A 7 -4.48 15.78 -8.02
N ASP A 8 -5.23 16.88 -7.92
CA ASP A 8 -4.89 17.99 -7.03
C ASP A 8 -5.07 17.62 -5.54
N HIS A 9 -5.77 16.52 -5.27
CA HIS A 9 -6.04 16.01 -3.94
C HIS A 9 -5.14 14.83 -3.55
N PHE A 10 -4.24 14.38 -4.44
CA PHE A 10 -3.35 13.27 -4.15
C PHE A 10 -2.30 13.65 -3.10
N THR A 11 -2.15 12.79 -2.09
CA THR A 11 -1.12 12.93 -1.07
C THR A 11 0.28 12.71 -1.65
N THR A 12 0.37 11.84 -2.67
CA THR A 12 1.58 11.52 -3.41
C THR A 12 1.39 11.89 -4.87
N SER A 13 1.96 13.02 -5.31
CA SER A 13 1.76 13.54 -6.68
C SER A 13 2.43 12.69 -7.76
N THR A 14 3.47 11.94 -7.41
CA THR A 14 4.17 11.01 -8.30
C THR A 14 4.50 9.76 -7.52
N LEU A 15 4.00 8.61 -7.98
CA LEU A 15 4.28 7.33 -7.33
C LEU A 15 5.75 6.97 -7.52
N THR A 16 6.30 6.21 -6.58
CA THR A 16 7.66 5.70 -6.66
C THR A 16 7.80 4.84 -7.93
N PRO A 17 8.67 5.23 -8.88
CA PRO A 17 8.81 4.50 -10.14
C PRO A 17 9.37 3.09 -9.92
N ILE A 18 8.82 2.12 -10.65
CA ILE A 18 9.44 0.79 -10.75
C ILE A 18 10.49 0.84 -11.84
N SER A 19 11.72 0.46 -11.49
CA SER A 19 12.85 0.39 -12.42
C SER A 19 12.50 -0.46 -13.64
N MET A 20 12.99 -0.07 -14.82
CA MET A 20 12.84 -0.89 -16.02
C MET A 20 13.82 -2.07 -16.03
N ASP A 21 14.97 -1.90 -15.36
CA ASP A 21 16.04 -2.90 -15.31
C ASP A 21 15.73 -4.00 -14.29
N ASP A 22 14.89 -3.69 -13.29
CA ASP A 22 14.47 -4.63 -12.26
C ASP A 22 13.00 -5.04 -12.46
N LYS A 23 12.77 -6.35 -12.56
CA LYS A 23 11.41 -6.90 -12.58
C LYS A 23 10.67 -6.44 -11.31
N PRO A 24 9.38 -6.03 -11.39
CA PRO A 24 8.59 -5.75 -10.20
C PRO A 24 8.66 -6.95 -9.27
N ASN A 25 8.80 -6.66 -7.98
CA ASN A 25 8.79 -7.64 -6.92
C ASN A 25 7.81 -7.20 -5.83
N TYR A 26 7.60 -8.07 -4.84
CA TYR A 26 6.67 -7.80 -3.74
C TYR A 26 6.95 -6.46 -3.04
N ASN A 27 8.21 -6.11 -2.79
CA ASN A 27 8.57 -4.87 -2.10
C ASN A 27 8.18 -3.64 -2.91
N THR A 28 8.49 -3.61 -4.21
CA THR A 28 8.10 -2.51 -5.09
C THR A 28 6.58 -2.38 -5.21
N LEU A 29 5.86 -3.51 -5.30
CA LEU A 29 4.41 -3.50 -5.41
C LEU A 29 3.73 -3.09 -4.09
N LYS A 30 4.32 -3.46 -2.94
CA LYS A 30 3.84 -3.01 -1.63
C LYS A 30 3.89 -1.49 -1.50
N VAL A 31 4.99 -0.86 -1.91
CA VAL A 31 5.11 0.62 -1.92
C VAL A 31 4.09 1.23 -2.87
N LEU A 32 3.97 0.69 -4.09
CA LEU A 32 2.99 1.13 -5.08
C LEU A 32 1.55 1.08 -4.54
N HIS A 33 1.16 -0.02 -3.89
CA HIS A 33 -0.15 -0.19 -3.26
C HIS A 33 -0.37 0.83 -2.14
N GLN A 34 0.63 1.09 -1.30
CA GLN A 34 0.51 2.07 -0.21
C GLN A 34 0.21 3.47 -0.75
N GLU A 35 0.98 3.92 -1.74
CA GLU A 35 0.84 5.25 -2.33
C GLU A 35 -0.49 5.41 -3.09
N ILE A 36 -0.85 4.43 -3.93
CA ILE A 36 -2.09 4.51 -4.71
C ILE A 36 -3.34 4.39 -3.82
N ASN A 37 -3.29 3.59 -2.75
CA ASN A 37 -4.36 3.50 -1.77
C ASN A 37 -4.52 4.81 -1.00
N ALA A 38 -3.42 5.45 -0.59
CA ALA A 38 -3.47 6.75 0.08
C ALA A 38 -4.10 7.82 -0.82
N ASN A 39 -3.69 7.88 -2.09
CA ASN A 39 -4.27 8.81 -3.08
C ASN A 39 -5.76 8.55 -3.32
N ALA A 40 -6.17 7.28 -3.41
CA ALA A 40 -7.58 6.90 -3.57
C ALA A 40 -8.43 7.29 -2.35
N MET A 41 -7.89 7.14 -1.13
CA MET A 41 -8.56 7.53 0.11
C MET A 41 -8.66 9.05 0.28
N ALA A 42 -7.68 9.81 -0.21
CA ALA A 42 -7.65 11.27 -0.10
C ALA A 42 -8.83 11.95 -0.83
N ILE A 43 -9.40 11.28 -1.83
CA ILE A 43 -10.59 11.77 -2.54
C ILE A 43 -11.84 11.25 -1.83
N SER A 44 -12.48 12.13 -1.07
CA SER A 44 -13.72 11.85 -0.36
C SER A 44 -14.83 11.34 -1.28
N SER A 45 -15.58 10.36 -0.79
CA SER A 45 -16.78 9.83 -1.45
C SER A 45 -17.85 9.56 -0.42
N THR A 46 -19.12 9.63 -0.82
CA THR A 46 -20.26 9.17 0.00
C THR A 46 -20.56 7.69 -0.22
N LEU A 47 -19.87 7.05 -1.16
CA LEU A 47 -20.05 5.64 -1.50
C LEU A 47 -19.29 4.73 -0.54
N GLY A 48 -19.69 3.47 -0.49
CA GLY A 48 -19.02 2.44 0.31
C GLY A 48 -19.04 2.71 1.82
N GLY A 49 -20.04 3.47 2.31
CA GLY A 49 -20.15 3.86 3.72
C GLY A 49 -19.52 5.23 4.02
N GLY A 50 -18.79 5.83 3.07
CA GLY A 50 -18.28 7.19 3.16
C GLY A 50 -16.98 7.37 3.95
N HIS A 51 -16.43 6.31 4.52
CA HIS A 51 -15.25 6.35 5.38
C HIS A 51 -13.91 6.24 4.64
N TYR A 52 -13.90 5.62 3.45
CA TYR A 52 -12.67 5.20 2.76
C TYR A 52 -12.44 5.90 1.41
N GLY A 53 -13.09 7.04 1.16
CA GLY A 53 -12.92 7.77 -0.10
C GLY A 53 -13.22 6.89 -1.32
N HIS A 54 -12.28 6.81 -2.26
CA HIS A 54 -12.35 5.96 -3.46
C HIS A 54 -11.46 4.70 -3.36
N LEU A 55 -11.10 4.25 -2.16
CA LEU A 55 -10.24 3.07 -1.96
C LEU A 55 -10.78 1.79 -2.64
N ALA A 56 -12.09 1.67 -2.82
CA ALA A 56 -12.69 0.55 -3.54
C ALA A 56 -12.28 0.43 -5.01
N LEU A 57 -11.67 1.47 -5.60
CA LEU A 57 -11.19 1.44 -6.99
C LEU A 57 -9.86 0.72 -7.17
N VAL A 58 -9.14 0.52 -6.07
CA VAL A 58 -7.78 -0.04 -6.02
C VAL A 58 -7.70 -1.32 -5.18
N LEU A 59 -8.76 -1.67 -4.45
CA LEU A 59 -8.86 -2.93 -3.72
C LEU A 59 -9.85 -3.91 -4.37
N PRO A 60 -9.61 -5.24 -4.26
CA PRO A 60 -10.63 -6.23 -4.53
C PRO A 60 -11.86 -6.02 -3.65
N ALA A 61 -13.06 -6.29 -4.20
CA ALA A 61 -14.32 -6.06 -3.49
C ALA A 61 -14.40 -6.81 -2.14
N ALA A 62 -13.86 -8.03 -2.08
CA ALA A 62 -13.80 -8.82 -0.85
C ALA A 62 -12.88 -8.19 0.22
N THR A 63 -11.78 -7.57 -0.19
CA THR A 63 -10.87 -6.85 0.72
C THR A 63 -11.50 -5.57 1.22
N PHE A 64 -12.18 -4.83 0.33
CA PHE A 64 -12.85 -3.58 0.71
C PHE A 64 -13.99 -3.80 1.72
N ILE A 65 -14.85 -4.81 1.50
CA ILE A 65 -15.98 -5.07 2.40
C ILE A 65 -15.57 -5.63 3.76
N ALA A 66 -14.34 -6.16 3.88
CA ALA A 66 -13.79 -6.62 5.15
C ALA A 66 -13.30 -5.47 6.04
N LEU A 67 -13.23 -4.24 5.52
CA LEU A 67 -12.89 -3.06 6.32
C LEU A 67 -14.02 -2.70 7.30
N PRO A 68 -13.69 -2.21 8.50
CA PRO A 68 -14.69 -1.77 9.47
C PRO A 68 -15.66 -0.74 8.89
N ASP A 69 -16.96 -0.91 9.11
CA ASP A 69 -18.01 0.02 8.67
C ASP A 69 -18.07 0.28 7.16
N ALA A 70 -17.37 -0.54 6.36
CA ALA A 70 -17.45 -0.49 4.92
C ALA A 70 -18.79 -1.06 4.42
N ILE A 71 -19.36 -0.40 3.43
CA ILE A 71 -20.54 -0.89 2.71
C ILE A 71 -20.09 -1.31 1.31
N ALA A 72 -20.76 -2.27 0.69
CA ALA A 72 -20.43 -2.71 -0.66
C ALA A 72 -20.36 -1.52 -1.63
N TRP A 73 -19.21 -1.38 -2.29
CA TRP A 73 -19.02 -0.35 -3.30
C TRP A 73 -19.71 -0.74 -4.60
N VAL A 74 -20.63 0.11 -5.07
CA VAL A 74 -21.27 -0.02 -6.37
C VAL A 74 -20.79 1.13 -7.25
N ASN A 75 -20.16 0.80 -8.37
CA ASN A 75 -19.69 1.82 -9.32
C ASN A 75 -20.88 2.68 -9.78
N PRO A 76 -20.76 4.01 -9.71
CA PRO A 76 -21.78 4.90 -10.25
C PRO A 76 -22.03 4.62 -11.73
N ALA A 77 -23.29 4.51 -12.12
CA ALA A 77 -23.70 4.46 -13.51
C ALA A 77 -24.00 5.89 -14.01
N HIS A 78 -23.72 6.15 -15.29
CA HIS A 78 -24.12 7.40 -15.93
C HIS A 78 -25.66 7.49 -15.94
N PRO A 79 -26.28 8.58 -15.46
CA PRO A 79 -27.74 8.65 -15.31
C PRO A 79 -28.50 8.79 -16.65
N GLY A 80 -27.77 8.95 -17.76
CA GLY A 80 -28.32 9.20 -19.09
C GLY A 80 -28.13 10.67 -19.49
N PRO A 81 -28.47 11.04 -20.74
CA PRO A 81 -28.24 12.39 -21.23
C PRO A 81 -29.20 13.43 -20.65
N ASN A 82 -30.38 13.01 -20.17
CA ASN A 82 -31.41 13.92 -19.65
C ASN A 82 -32.17 13.24 -18.48
N PRO A 83 -32.72 14.03 -17.53
CA PRO A 83 -33.62 13.51 -16.51
C PRO A 83 -34.90 12.95 -17.13
N VAL A 84 -35.35 11.80 -16.62
CA VAL A 84 -36.58 11.13 -17.08
C VAL A 84 -37.68 11.35 -16.04
N HIS A 85 -38.77 11.99 -16.46
CA HIS A 85 -39.92 12.27 -15.60
C HIS A 85 -41.08 11.32 -15.87
N ALA A 86 -41.85 10.98 -14.83
CA ALA A 86 -43.13 10.31 -15.01
C ALA A 86 -44.13 11.23 -15.73
N GLY A 87 -44.98 10.68 -16.60
CA GLY A 87 -45.90 11.46 -17.44
C GLY A 87 -46.91 12.32 -16.66
N THR A 88 -47.21 11.96 -15.41
CA THR A 88 -48.10 12.72 -14.51
C THR A 88 -47.36 13.36 -13.33
N ALA A 89 -46.05 13.59 -13.46
CA ALA A 89 -45.24 14.13 -12.37
C ALA A 89 -45.70 15.54 -11.96
N THR A 90 -45.83 15.76 -10.66
CA THR A 90 -46.08 17.10 -10.11
C THR A 90 -44.80 17.96 -10.19
N ALA A 91 -44.95 19.28 -10.06
CA ALA A 91 -43.80 20.19 -10.06
C ALA A 91 -42.73 19.79 -9.02
N ALA A 92 -43.15 19.39 -7.81
CA ALA A 92 -42.22 18.94 -6.76
C ALA A 92 -41.47 17.65 -7.15
N GLN A 93 -42.14 16.71 -7.83
CA GLN A 93 -41.52 15.47 -8.32
C GLN A 93 -40.51 15.75 -9.45
N ILE A 94 -40.82 16.69 -10.35
CA ILE A 94 -39.90 17.13 -11.40
C ILE A 94 -38.64 17.75 -10.77
N THR A 95 -38.81 18.65 -9.80
CA THR A 95 -37.69 19.28 -9.08
C THR A 95 -36.79 18.25 -8.41
N GLU A 96 -37.36 17.27 -7.70
CA GLU A 96 -36.57 16.23 -7.04
C GLU A 96 -35.86 15.31 -8.05
N THR A 97 -36.53 14.95 -9.15
CA THR A 97 -35.91 14.16 -10.23
C THR A 97 -34.68 14.87 -10.82
N ASN A 98 -34.79 16.18 -11.06
CA ASN A 98 -33.66 16.97 -11.56
C ASN A 98 -32.51 17.04 -10.54
N ARG A 99 -32.84 17.18 -9.25
CA ARG A 99 -31.84 17.18 -8.17
C ARG A 99 -31.09 15.85 -8.07
N LEU A 100 -31.82 14.73 -8.13
CA LEU A 100 -31.22 13.39 -8.12
C LEU A 100 -30.36 13.16 -9.37
N PHE A 101 -30.86 13.53 -10.55
CA PHE A 101 -30.09 13.43 -11.80
C PHE A 101 -28.76 14.17 -11.70
N ALA A 102 -28.76 15.43 -11.27
CA ALA A 102 -27.54 16.23 -11.11
C ALA A 102 -26.58 15.61 -10.07
N ALA A 103 -27.11 15.08 -8.96
CA ALA A 103 -26.29 14.40 -7.95
C ALA A 103 -25.66 13.10 -8.49
N HIS A 104 -26.40 12.31 -9.27
CA HIS A 104 -25.90 11.10 -9.91
C HIS A 104 -24.86 11.40 -10.99
N GLU A 105 -25.07 12.44 -11.79
CA GLU A 105 -24.14 12.89 -12.82
C GLU A 105 -22.81 13.33 -12.19
N LEU A 106 -22.86 14.21 -11.18
CA LEU A 106 -21.67 14.63 -10.44
C LEU A 106 -20.94 13.43 -9.86
N ARG A 107 -21.64 12.52 -9.19
CA ARG A 107 -21.03 11.31 -8.61
C ARG A 107 -20.37 10.43 -9.66
N PHE A 108 -20.99 10.27 -10.82
CA PHE A 108 -20.42 9.52 -11.95
C PHE A 108 -19.14 10.19 -12.47
N LEU A 109 -19.17 11.50 -12.69
CA LEU A 109 -18.00 12.25 -13.15
C LEU A 109 -16.85 12.19 -12.14
N PHE A 110 -17.12 12.36 -10.85
CA PHE A 110 -16.11 12.23 -9.79
C PHE A 110 -15.46 10.84 -9.79
N TYR A 111 -16.26 9.78 -9.89
CA TYR A 111 -15.76 8.41 -10.00
C TYR A 111 -14.86 8.23 -11.23
N LYS A 112 -15.31 8.71 -12.40
CA LYS A 112 -14.57 8.61 -13.67
C LYS A 112 -13.25 9.37 -13.63
N GLU A 113 -13.26 10.61 -13.14
CA GLU A 113 -12.05 11.43 -13.02
C GLU A 113 -11.05 10.79 -12.04
N THR A 114 -11.52 10.29 -10.90
CA THR A 114 -10.66 9.61 -9.92
C THR A 114 -10.03 8.35 -10.52
N GLN A 115 -10.83 7.50 -11.17
CA GLN A 115 -10.36 6.30 -11.86
C GLN A 115 -9.30 6.63 -12.92
N ASN A 116 -9.51 7.71 -13.69
CA ASN A 116 -8.59 8.12 -14.75
C ASN A 116 -7.28 8.70 -14.18
N ALA A 117 -7.37 9.53 -13.13
CA ALA A 117 -6.20 10.14 -12.49
C ALA A 117 -5.31 9.07 -11.82
N LEU A 118 -5.90 8.13 -11.08
CA LEU A 118 -5.17 7.00 -10.48
C LEU A 118 -4.53 6.12 -11.56
N LYS A 119 -5.25 5.81 -12.64
CA LYS A 119 -4.70 5.02 -13.77
C LYS A 119 -3.53 5.72 -14.44
N LYS A 120 -3.61 7.04 -14.63
CA LYS A 120 -2.54 7.83 -15.22
C LYS A 120 -1.26 7.72 -14.37
N GLN A 121 -1.35 7.99 -13.07
CA GLN A 121 -0.21 7.86 -12.17
C GLN A 121 0.38 6.45 -12.16
N LEU A 122 -0.47 5.42 -12.14
CA LEU A 122 -0.03 4.03 -12.15
C LEU A 122 0.74 3.68 -13.43
N LEU A 123 0.25 4.12 -14.60
CA LEU A 123 0.93 3.89 -15.89
C LEU A 123 2.19 4.74 -16.08
N GLU A 124 2.33 5.85 -15.36
CA GLU A 124 3.56 6.64 -15.34
C GLU A 124 4.65 6.00 -14.46
N ALA A 125 4.24 5.35 -13.37
CA ALA A 125 5.16 4.72 -12.42
C ALA A 125 5.60 3.31 -12.82
N VAL A 126 4.78 2.58 -13.58
CA VAL A 126 5.06 1.21 -13.98
C VAL A 126 5.42 1.14 -15.47
N PRO A 127 6.62 0.65 -15.83
CA PRO A 127 7.03 0.49 -17.22
C PRO A 127 6.01 -0.31 -18.04
N ASP A 128 5.71 0.15 -19.27
CA ASP A 128 4.73 -0.50 -20.17
C ASP A 128 5.07 -1.98 -20.39
N THR A 129 6.35 -2.38 -20.36
CA THR A 129 6.80 -3.78 -20.46
C THR A 129 6.04 -4.71 -19.51
N PHE A 130 5.71 -4.26 -18.29
CA PHE A 130 5.04 -5.06 -17.27
C PHE A 130 3.50 -4.97 -17.31
N THR A 131 2.93 -4.08 -18.13
CA THR A 131 1.47 -3.84 -18.19
C THR A 131 0.89 -3.98 -19.59
N LYS A 132 1.73 -4.02 -20.63
CA LYS A 132 1.37 -4.02 -22.05
C LYS A 132 0.44 -5.16 -22.45
N ILE A 133 0.47 -6.29 -21.74
CA ILE A 133 -0.46 -7.40 -21.98
C ILE A 133 -1.92 -7.01 -21.78
N LEU A 134 -2.19 -6.00 -20.94
CA LEU A 134 -3.54 -5.47 -20.70
C LEU A 134 -3.96 -4.43 -21.75
N LYS A 135 -3.02 -3.94 -22.56
CA LYS A 135 -3.24 -2.84 -23.50
C LYS A 135 -4.01 -3.35 -24.72
N HIS A 136 -5.21 -2.81 -24.93
CA HIS A 136 -5.98 -3.11 -26.13
C HIS A 136 -5.36 -2.42 -27.36
N GLU A 137 -5.37 -3.10 -28.50
CA GLU A 137 -4.77 -2.60 -29.75
C GLU A 137 -5.34 -1.24 -30.18
N MET A 138 -6.67 -1.12 -30.21
CA MET A 138 -7.36 0.08 -30.70
C MET A 138 -7.59 1.17 -29.64
N TYR A 139 -7.66 0.80 -28.36
CA TYR A 139 -8.14 1.70 -27.30
C TYR A 139 -7.13 1.85 -26.15
N GLY A 140 -5.96 1.23 -26.27
CA GLY A 140 -4.95 1.21 -25.22
C GLY A 140 -5.51 0.72 -23.89
N TYR A 141 -5.25 1.48 -22.83
CA TYR A 141 -5.74 1.19 -21.48
C TYR A 141 -7.12 1.79 -21.18
N ALA A 142 -7.86 2.32 -22.17
CA ALA A 142 -9.09 3.07 -21.91
C ALA A 142 -10.14 2.26 -21.12
N GLN A 143 -10.31 0.98 -21.45
CA GLN A 143 -11.24 0.06 -20.78
C GLN A 143 -10.64 -0.72 -19.61
N VAL A 144 -9.33 -0.58 -19.37
CA VAL A 144 -8.65 -1.24 -18.25
C VAL A 144 -8.86 -0.40 -16.98
N THR A 145 -9.26 -1.07 -15.90
CA THR A 145 -9.42 -0.44 -14.59
C THR A 145 -8.10 -0.42 -13.83
N VAL A 146 -7.96 0.49 -12.86
CA VAL A 146 -6.78 0.55 -11.99
C VAL A 146 -6.59 -0.78 -11.25
N LEU A 147 -7.67 -1.31 -10.68
CA LEU A 147 -7.68 -2.62 -10.04
C LEU A 147 -7.23 -3.76 -10.97
N ALA A 148 -7.60 -3.75 -12.27
CA ALA A 148 -7.16 -4.78 -13.21
C ALA A 148 -5.63 -4.73 -13.44
N ILE A 149 -5.05 -3.53 -13.50
CA ILE A 149 -3.59 -3.35 -13.60
C ILE A 149 -2.93 -3.86 -12.32
N LEU A 150 -3.38 -3.43 -11.15
CA LEU A 150 -2.84 -3.89 -9.85
C LEU A 150 -2.95 -5.41 -9.71
N THR A 151 -4.10 -5.99 -10.04
CA THR A 151 -4.32 -7.45 -10.00
C THR A 151 -3.36 -8.19 -10.91
N HIS A 152 -3.12 -7.69 -12.12
CA HIS A 152 -2.13 -8.28 -13.03
C HIS A 152 -0.73 -8.23 -12.44
N LEU A 153 -0.35 -7.09 -11.87
CA LEU A 153 0.97 -6.91 -11.25
C LEU A 153 1.16 -7.87 -10.08
N ASP A 154 0.16 -7.97 -9.19
CA ASP A 154 0.20 -8.86 -8.03
C ASP A 154 0.28 -10.33 -8.44
N THR A 155 -0.54 -10.76 -9.39
CA THR A 155 -0.58 -12.15 -9.84
C THR A 155 0.65 -12.58 -10.63
N THR A 156 1.30 -11.66 -11.33
CA THR A 156 2.45 -11.98 -12.21
C THR A 156 3.79 -11.77 -11.51
N TYR A 157 3.86 -10.79 -10.61
CA TYR A 157 5.11 -10.30 -10.02
C TYR A 157 5.09 -10.23 -8.49
N GLY A 158 3.91 -10.26 -7.85
CA GLY A 158 3.75 -10.09 -6.40
C GLY A 158 3.94 -11.36 -5.58
N THR A 159 4.35 -12.47 -6.18
CA THR A 159 4.65 -13.69 -5.42
C THR A 159 5.99 -13.53 -4.70
N VAL A 160 6.01 -13.66 -3.38
CA VAL A 160 7.24 -13.66 -2.59
C VAL A 160 8.07 -14.90 -2.92
N HIS A 161 9.32 -14.69 -3.31
CA HIS A 161 10.28 -15.75 -3.62
C HIS A 161 11.31 -15.91 -2.49
N ALA A 162 12.10 -16.98 -2.55
CA ALA A 162 13.16 -17.24 -1.58
C ALA A 162 14.18 -16.08 -1.54
N ASP A 163 14.55 -15.57 -2.72
CA ASP A 163 15.47 -14.44 -2.87
C ASP A 163 14.90 -13.17 -2.18
N ASP A 164 13.60 -12.90 -2.27
CA ASP A 164 12.99 -11.76 -1.56
C ASP A 164 13.03 -11.91 -0.04
N LEU A 165 12.93 -13.15 0.47
CA LEU A 165 13.06 -13.45 1.90
C LEU A 165 14.52 -13.29 2.37
N GLU A 166 15.47 -13.66 1.52
CA GLU A 166 16.91 -13.46 1.77
C GLU A 166 17.28 -11.97 1.76
N ASP A 167 16.81 -11.20 0.78
CA ASP A 167 16.99 -9.74 0.73
C ASP A 167 16.38 -9.08 1.98
N ASN A 168 15.20 -9.52 2.40
CA ASN A 168 14.56 -9.04 3.64
C ASN A 168 15.38 -9.39 4.89
N TRP A 169 15.97 -10.59 4.91
CA TRP A 169 16.86 -11.02 5.99
C TRP A 169 18.14 -10.19 6.05
N ASP A 170 18.74 -9.90 4.90
CA ASP A 170 19.92 -9.06 4.77
C ASP A 170 19.62 -7.61 5.15
N GLN A 171 18.49 -7.06 4.71
CA GLN A 171 18.02 -5.74 5.11
C GLN A 171 17.78 -5.65 6.63
N MET A 172 17.25 -6.70 7.26
CA MET A 172 17.14 -6.74 8.72
C MET A 172 18.50 -6.66 9.42
N HIS A 173 19.55 -7.23 8.80
CA HIS A 173 20.92 -7.25 9.32
C HIS A 173 21.82 -6.12 8.80
N ALA A 174 21.28 -5.22 7.97
CA ALA A 174 21.99 -4.06 7.46
C ALA A 174 22.49 -3.20 8.63
N ALA A 175 23.72 -2.71 8.51
CA ALA A 175 24.41 -2.01 9.57
C ALA A 175 23.75 -0.66 9.87
N TRP A 176 23.27 -0.49 11.10
CA TRP A 176 22.77 0.80 11.59
C TRP A 176 23.92 1.71 12.07
N SER A 177 23.84 3.01 11.76
CA SER A 177 24.81 4.01 12.19
C SER A 177 24.36 4.77 13.44
N PRO A 178 25.24 5.01 14.43
CA PRO A 178 24.92 5.83 15.61
C PRO A 178 24.60 7.30 15.31
N THR A 179 24.89 7.75 14.09
CA THR A 179 24.54 9.09 13.61
C THR A 179 23.08 9.21 13.20
N GLN A 180 22.35 8.08 13.12
CA GLN A 180 20.93 8.01 12.80
C GLN A 180 20.10 7.83 14.08
N PRO A 181 18.81 8.19 14.06
CA PRO A 181 17.89 7.82 15.11
C PRO A 181 17.87 6.31 15.36
N ILE A 182 17.77 5.89 16.62
CA ILE A 182 17.68 4.47 16.98
C ILE A 182 16.37 3.85 16.47
N GLU A 183 15.35 4.69 16.27
CA GLU A 183 14.07 4.35 15.67
C GLU A 183 14.23 3.73 14.28
N ASP A 184 15.24 4.12 13.51
CA ASP A 184 15.50 3.56 12.17
C ASP A 184 15.83 2.06 12.27
N LEU A 185 16.62 1.66 13.26
CA LEU A 185 16.91 0.24 13.54
C LEU A 185 15.63 -0.51 13.97
N TYR A 186 14.79 0.11 14.80
CA TYR A 186 13.54 -0.52 15.22
C TYR A 186 12.55 -0.67 14.06
N ASN A 187 12.46 0.31 13.18
CA ASN A 187 11.62 0.26 11.99
C ASN A 187 12.13 -0.82 11.02
N GLN A 188 13.44 -0.86 10.74
CA GLN A 188 14.09 -1.90 9.93
C GLN A 188 13.72 -3.32 10.39
N ILE A 189 13.76 -3.57 11.69
CA ILE A 189 13.43 -4.90 12.25
C ILE A 189 11.93 -5.19 12.18
N LYS A 190 11.08 -4.20 12.50
CA LYS A 190 9.61 -4.36 12.43
C LYS A 190 9.13 -4.61 11.01
N ASP A 191 9.71 -3.90 10.04
CA ASP A 191 9.39 -4.07 8.63
C ASP A 191 9.78 -5.46 8.14
N ALA A 192 10.94 -5.97 8.58
CA ALA A 192 11.37 -7.33 8.27
C ALA A 192 10.44 -8.41 8.85
N GLN A 193 10.02 -8.26 10.11
CA GLN A 193 9.04 -9.17 10.72
C GLN A 193 7.68 -9.10 10.00
N LYS A 194 7.26 -7.90 9.60
CA LYS A 194 5.99 -7.71 8.87
C LYS A 194 6.03 -8.35 7.49
N PHE A 195 7.14 -8.22 6.77
CA PHE A 195 7.33 -8.84 5.46
C PHE A 195 7.24 -10.37 5.52
N ALA A 196 7.93 -10.98 6.49
CA ALA A 196 8.07 -12.43 6.54
C ALA A 196 6.90 -13.15 7.25
N ARG A 197 5.93 -12.40 7.81
CA ARG A 197 4.87 -12.93 8.69
C ARG A 197 4.11 -14.13 8.12
N ASP A 198 3.67 -14.03 6.88
CA ASP A 198 2.83 -15.04 6.21
C ASP A 198 3.67 -16.00 5.34
N HIS A 199 5.00 -15.92 5.47
CA HIS A 199 5.99 -16.70 4.73
C HIS A 199 6.95 -17.37 5.72
N ASP A 200 8.20 -16.91 5.83
CA ASP A 200 9.19 -17.40 6.80
C ASP A 200 9.27 -16.49 8.04
N ALA A 201 8.33 -16.66 8.96
CA ALA A 201 8.10 -15.72 10.05
C ALA A 201 9.35 -15.50 10.95
N ILE A 202 9.82 -14.25 10.98
CA ILE A 202 10.90 -13.82 11.88
C ILE A 202 10.36 -13.69 13.30
N THR A 203 10.73 -14.66 14.15
CA THR A 203 10.33 -14.67 15.57
C THR A 203 10.89 -13.47 16.34
N ASP A 204 10.22 -13.07 17.42
CA ASP A 204 10.70 -11.99 18.30
C ASP A 204 12.12 -12.26 18.84
N LYS A 205 12.45 -13.53 19.07
CA LYS A 205 13.80 -13.92 19.49
C LYS A 205 14.85 -13.65 18.42
N MET A 206 14.51 -13.89 17.14
CA MET A 206 15.40 -13.61 16.01
C MET A 206 15.55 -12.09 15.81
N ALA A 207 14.45 -11.34 15.88
CA ALA A 207 14.43 -9.89 15.81
C ALA A 207 15.32 -9.23 16.89
N VAL A 208 15.18 -9.66 18.15
CA VAL A 208 16.01 -9.14 19.25
C VAL A 208 17.49 -9.46 19.04
N ARG A 209 17.83 -10.67 18.58
CA ARG A 209 19.21 -11.05 18.27
C ARG A 209 19.80 -10.19 17.14
N ALA A 210 19.02 -9.90 16.11
CA ALA A 210 19.42 -9.01 15.02
C ALA A 210 19.68 -7.58 15.52
N ALA A 211 18.78 -7.04 16.37
CA ALA A 211 18.95 -5.73 17.00
C ALA A 211 20.27 -5.63 17.80
N ILE A 212 20.50 -6.58 18.72
CA ILE A 212 21.70 -6.61 19.55
C ILE A 212 22.95 -6.68 18.67
N LYS A 213 22.95 -7.56 17.65
CA LYS A 213 24.08 -7.70 16.73
C LYS A 213 24.37 -6.39 15.99
N ASN A 214 23.35 -5.66 15.57
CA ASN A 214 23.48 -4.35 14.94
C ASN A 214 24.08 -3.30 15.89
N LEU A 215 23.57 -3.24 17.13
CA LEU A 215 24.06 -2.32 18.16
C LEU A 215 25.49 -2.60 18.61
N THR A 216 25.88 -3.87 18.72
CA THR A 216 27.27 -4.26 18.99
C THR A 216 28.19 -3.82 17.84
N LYS A 217 27.78 -4.07 16.59
CA LYS A 217 28.57 -3.70 15.40
C LYS A 217 28.74 -2.20 15.21
N SER A 218 27.76 -1.40 15.63
CA SER A 218 27.81 0.07 15.51
C SER A 218 28.86 0.72 16.42
N GLY A 219 29.42 -0.04 17.38
CA GLY A 219 30.48 0.42 18.27
C GLY A 219 29.99 1.27 19.45
N VAL A 220 28.68 1.52 19.56
CA VAL A 220 28.09 2.30 20.68
C VAL A 220 28.19 1.55 22.00
N PHE A 221 28.19 0.22 21.95
CA PHE A 221 28.14 -0.66 23.12
C PHE A 221 29.40 -1.51 23.31
N MET A 222 30.56 -1.10 22.79
CA MET A 222 31.81 -1.90 22.87
C MET A 222 32.23 -2.31 24.29
N ASP A 223 31.81 -1.56 25.31
CA ASP A 223 32.09 -1.91 26.70
C ASP A 223 31.01 -2.79 27.36
N ALA A 224 29.78 -2.80 26.84
CA ALA A 224 28.71 -3.66 27.34
C ALA A 224 28.99 -5.15 27.07
N ASP A 225 29.55 -5.47 25.90
CA ASP A 225 29.93 -6.86 25.56
C ASP A 225 31.10 -7.35 26.42
N LYS A 226 32.04 -6.47 26.76
CA LYS A 226 33.12 -6.80 27.72
C LYS A 226 32.55 -7.06 29.10
N ILE A 227 31.56 -6.28 29.54
CA ILE A 227 30.88 -6.46 30.83
C ILE A 227 30.08 -7.77 30.84
N GLN A 228 29.32 -8.07 29.80
CA GLN A 228 28.52 -9.31 29.73
C GLN A 228 29.39 -10.56 29.66
N LYS A 229 30.49 -10.51 28.89
CA LYS A 229 31.50 -11.58 28.86
C LYS A 229 32.14 -11.79 30.23
N ARG A 230 32.55 -10.71 30.92
CA ARG A 230 33.09 -10.78 32.29
C ARG A 230 32.08 -11.32 33.30
N ILE A 231 30.80 -10.99 33.17
CA ILE A 231 29.73 -11.52 34.03
C ILE A 231 29.57 -13.03 33.80
N HIS A 232 29.57 -13.49 32.54
CA HIS A 232 29.46 -14.92 32.23
C HIS A 232 30.69 -15.72 32.69
N GLU A 233 31.89 -15.17 32.48
CA GLU A 233 33.14 -15.77 32.96
C GLU A 233 33.21 -15.82 34.49
N SER A 234 32.75 -14.77 35.19
CA SER A 234 32.63 -14.72 36.65
C SER A 234 31.61 -15.73 37.19
N ALA A 235 30.44 -15.85 36.55
CA ALA A 235 29.42 -16.82 36.93
C ALA A 235 29.89 -18.28 36.75
N THR A 236 30.65 -18.55 35.69
CA THR A 236 31.20 -19.89 35.40
C THR A 236 32.38 -20.24 36.32
N GLY A 237 33.23 -19.25 36.65
CA GLY A 237 34.33 -19.42 37.60
C GLY A 237 33.85 -19.60 39.05
N CYS A 238 32.78 -18.91 39.46
CA CYS A 238 32.17 -19.07 40.77
C CYS A 238 31.55 -20.46 40.97
N ALA A 239 30.97 -21.06 39.91
CA ALA A 239 30.42 -22.42 39.97
C ALA A 239 31.49 -23.51 40.18
N ILE A 240 32.73 -23.29 39.73
CA ILE A 240 33.85 -24.24 39.91
C ILE A 240 34.46 -24.13 41.32
N ALA A 241 34.47 -22.94 41.93
CA ALA A 241 35.04 -22.71 43.26
C ALA A 241 34.18 -23.20 44.44
N VAL A 242 32.92 -23.59 44.19
CA VAL A 242 31.99 -24.11 45.22
C VAL A 242 32.00 -25.66 45.29
N GLN A 243 32.77 -26.34 44.43
CA GLN A 243 32.84 -27.82 44.36
C GLN A 243 34.19 -28.43 44.82
N THR A 244 35.04 -27.67 45.52
CA THR A 244 36.27 -28.18 46.19
C THR A 244 36.19 -27.96 47.69
#